data_AF-A0A7V8TU24-F1
#
_entry.id   AF-A0A7V8TU24-F1
#
_cell.length_a   1.000
_cell.length_b   1.000
_cell.length_c   1.000
_cell.angle_alpha   90.00
_cell.angle_beta   90.00
_cell.angle_gamma   90.00
#
_symmetry.space_group_name_H-M   'P 1'
#
loop_
_entity.id
_entity.type
_entity.pdbx_description
1 polymer ?
#
loop_
_entity_poly.entity_id
_entity_poly.type
_entity_poly.pdbx_seq_one_letter_code
_entity_poly.pdbx_strand_id
1 'polypeptide(L)'
;MSIRTEDVHAPLTPAETAWLAEAVAYSGSGQPDLPGLPDLVTRMRRTMGEPDCTPAKLAALVGSDAAIGARVVKVANSAMARGAAPIHSLDRAIARLGFDLVRNLVTGICVTRLFTVPSGASAAFLRRHYRATRMVAAEAYALGRHSRRAEPQEALLAGLVHDIGVLPLLAYARKSAPPDDKDAALNRLLYKGHTRAGAALLEQWQFDERFVTVAAEHEDILAVARDRHPLRDLLIVANVEVNSGPGTWIGQVDRNRVPAYRRLSIDPGGGFRGGSDWAADIEAAQLRMLGQ
;
A
#
# COMPACT_ATOMS: atom_id res chain seq x y z
N MET A 1 6.60 15.58 7.86
CA MET A 1 7.09 16.16 6.61
C MET A 1 5.88 16.48 5.74
N SER A 2 5.53 17.76 5.66
CA SER A 2 4.70 18.24 4.56
C SER A 2 5.71 18.54 3.48
N ILE A 3 5.80 17.70 2.46
CA ILE A 3 6.71 17.97 1.33
C ILE A 3 6.17 19.25 0.72
N ARG A 4 6.96 20.32 0.78
CA ARG A 4 6.55 21.59 0.21
C ARG A 4 6.53 21.41 -1.30
N THR A 5 5.56 22.02 -1.97
CA THR A 5 5.45 21.95 -3.44
C THR A 5 6.75 22.39 -4.13
N GLU A 6 7.53 23.28 -3.49
CA GLU A 6 8.87 23.70 -3.97
C GLU A 6 9.89 22.55 -4.06
N ASP A 7 9.89 21.61 -3.12
CA ASP A 7 10.84 20.48 -3.09
C ASP A 7 10.47 19.38 -4.12
N VAL A 8 9.19 19.28 -4.45
CA VAL A 8 8.64 18.32 -5.42
C VAL A 8 9.23 18.54 -6.81
N HIS A 9 9.25 19.81 -7.24
CA HIS A 9 9.63 20.21 -8.58
C HIS A 9 11.09 20.67 -8.70
N ALA A 10 11.81 20.84 -7.59
CA ALA A 10 13.21 21.20 -7.63
C ALA A 10 14.03 20.15 -8.42
N PRO A 11 14.90 20.58 -9.35
CA PRO A 11 15.81 19.67 -10.04
C PRO A 11 16.85 19.12 -9.06
N LEU A 12 17.23 17.86 -9.26
CA LEU A 12 18.34 17.26 -8.52
C LEU A 12 19.67 17.70 -9.15
N THR A 13 20.65 17.98 -8.29
CA THR A 13 22.05 18.10 -8.69
C THR A 13 22.57 16.77 -9.24
N PRO A 14 23.70 16.76 -9.97
CA PRO A 14 24.33 15.50 -10.41
C PRO A 14 24.66 14.55 -9.25
N ALA A 15 25.10 15.09 -8.10
CA ALA A 15 25.39 14.32 -6.90
C ALA A 15 24.12 13.70 -6.29
N GLU A 16 23.04 14.47 -6.15
CA GLU A 16 21.75 13.95 -5.69
C GLU A 16 21.17 12.91 -6.66
N THR A 17 21.38 13.09 -7.97
CA THR A 17 20.91 12.13 -9.00
C THR A 17 21.64 10.80 -8.89
N ALA A 18 22.97 10.82 -8.71
CA ALA A 18 23.76 9.61 -8.49
C ALA A 18 23.35 8.92 -7.17
N TRP A 19 23.22 9.69 -6.09
CA TRP A 19 22.80 9.19 -4.78
C TRP A 19 21.42 8.55 -4.81
N LEU A 20 20.45 9.15 -5.52
CA LEU A 20 19.13 8.57 -5.74
C LEU A 20 19.21 7.26 -6.54
N ALA A 21 20.01 7.21 -7.60
CA ALA A 21 20.16 6.01 -8.42
C ALA A 21 20.73 4.84 -7.59
N GLU A 22 21.74 5.10 -6.76
CA GLU A 22 22.28 4.13 -5.82
C GLU A 22 21.24 3.67 -4.78
N ALA A 23 20.45 4.57 -4.22
CA ALA A 23 19.40 4.25 -3.26
C ALA A 23 18.31 3.35 -3.87
N VAL A 24 17.92 3.61 -5.11
CA VAL A 24 16.95 2.78 -5.84
C VAL A 24 17.55 1.40 -6.13
N ALA A 25 18.78 1.32 -6.64
CA ALA A 25 19.46 0.05 -6.89
C ALA A 25 19.61 -0.77 -5.59
N TYR A 26 19.90 -0.08 -4.49
CA TYR A 26 19.98 -0.69 -3.17
C TYR A 26 18.64 -1.30 -2.73
N SER A 27 17.52 -0.65 -3.03
CA SER A 27 16.20 -1.07 -2.56
C SER A 27 15.78 -2.46 -3.05
N GLY A 28 16.27 -2.88 -4.23
CA GLY A 28 16.03 -4.22 -4.80
C GLY A 28 17.17 -5.24 -4.56
N SER A 29 18.19 -4.89 -3.78
CA SER A 29 19.42 -5.70 -3.67
C SER A 29 19.33 -6.92 -2.74
N GLY A 30 18.27 -7.03 -1.93
CA GLY A 30 18.09 -8.13 -0.97
C GLY A 30 19.07 -8.12 0.20
N GLN A 31 19.67 -6.96 0.51
CA GLN A 31 20.62 -6.80 1.61
C GLN A 31 19.96 -7.04 2.99
N PRO A 32 20.70 -7.56 3.99
CA PRO A 32 20.11 -7.99 5.26
C PRO A 32 19.47 -6.89 6.12
N ASP A 33 19.89 -5.63 5.93
CA ASP A 33 19.36 -4.46 6.65
C ASP A 33 18.14 -3.84 5.96
N LEU A 34 17.76 -4.33 4.77
CA LEU A 34 16.50 -3.97 4.11
C LEU A 34 15.32 -4.65 4.79
N PRO A 35 14.11 -4.07 4.69
CA PRO A 35 12.90 -4.79 5.08
C PRO A 35 12.79 -6.07 4.25
N GLY A 36 12.74 -7.21 4.93
CA GLY A 36 12.42 -8.50 4.32
C GLY A 36 10.91 -8.75 4.27
N LEU A 37 10.48 -9.59 3.32
CA LEU A 37 9.12 -10.10 3.31
C LEU A 37 8.88 -10.90 4.62
N PRO A 38 7.83 -10.61 5.40
CA PRO A 38 7.61 -11.31 6.67
C PRO A 38 7.50 -12.83 6.49
N ASP A 39 8.16 -13.60 7.36
CA ASP A 39 8.25 -15.07 7.27
C ASP A 39 6.88 -15.75 7.11
N LEU A 40 5.88 -15.25 7.84
CA LEU A 40 4.50 -15.75 7.73
C LEU A 40 3.95 -15.64 6.30
N VAL A 41 4.24 -14.55 5.58
CA VAL A 41 3.79 -14.36 4.19
C VAL A 41 4.53 -15.32 3.26
N THR A 42 5.84 -15.47 3.43
CA THR A 42 6.66 -16.40 2.64
C THR A 42 6.20 -17.84 2.82
N ARG A 43 6.00 -18.28 4.07
CA ARG A 43 5.49 -19.62 4.39
C ARG A 43 4.08 -19.83 3.85
N MET A 44 3.21 -18.82 3.94
CA MET A 44 1.84 -18.89 3.43
C MET A 44 1.84 -19.08 1.92
N ARG A 45 2.65 -18.32 1.17
CA ARG A 45 2.78 -18.48 -0.28
C ARG A 45 3.27 -19.88 -0.65
N ARG A 46 4.26 -20.41 0.07
CA ARG A 46 4.74 -21.79 -0.12
C ARG A 46 3.62 -22.80 0.12
N THR A 47 2.93 -22.72 1.25
CA THR A 47 1.83 -23.64 1.59
C THR A 47 0.67 -23.56 0.60
N MET A 48 0.36 -22.38 0.06
CA MET A 48 -0.67 -22.21 -0.97
C MET A 48 -0.27 -22.78 -2.34
N GLY A 49 1.02 -22.95 -2.60
CA GLY A 49 1.53 -23.60 -3.82
C GLY A 49 1.54 -25.13 -3.76
N GLU A 50 1.23 -25.73 -2.61
CA GLU A 50 1.15 -27.18 -2.46
C GLU A 50 -0.16 -27.71 -3.10
N PRO A 51 -0.12 -28.80 -3.87
CA PRO A 51 -1.30 -29.35 -4.57
C PRO A 51 -2.39 -29.86 -3.62
N ASP A 52 -2.05 -30.14 -2.36
CA ASP A 52 -2.94 -30.60 -1.31
C ASP A 52 -3.17 -29.53 -0.22
N CYS A 53 -3.05 -28.24 -0.58
CA CYS A 53 -3.34 -27.14 0.33
C CYS A 53 -4.82 -27.17 0.77
N THR A 54 -5.07 -27.18 2.08
CA THR A 54 -6.41 -27.15 2.65
C THR A 54 -6.61 -25.93 3.56
N PRO A 55 -7.85 -25.49 3.80
CA PRO A 55 -8.14 -24.44 4.78
C PRO A 55 -7.58 -24.76 6.17
N ALA A 56 -7.56 -26.02 6.58
CA ALA A 56 -6.98 -26.45 7.86
C ALA A 56 -5.46 -26.28 7.91
N LYS A 57 -4.74 -26.65 6.83
CA LYS A 57 -3.29 -26.42 6.74
C LYS A 57 -2.94 -24.95 6.83
N LEU A 58 -3.65 -24.11 6.08
CA LEU A 58 -3.43 -22.66 6.12
C LEU A 58 -3.84 -22.05 7.46
N ALA A 59 -4.91 -22.54 8.10
CA ALA A 59 -5.31 -22.12 9.44
C ALA A 59 -4.25 -22.42 10.49
N ALA A 60 -3.60 -23.59 10.43
CA ALA A 60 -2.52 -23.93 11.36
C ALA A 60 -1.33 -22.96 11.23
N LEU A 61 -1.01 -22.55 10.00
CA LEU A 61 0.04 -21.57 9.74
C LEU A 61 -0.36 -20.15 10.20
N VAL A 62 -1.50 -19.63 9.74
CA VAL A 62 -1.96 -18.28 10.09
C VAL A 62 -2.26 -18.16 11.59
N GLY A 63 -2.76 -19.24 12.19
CA GLY A 63 -3.05 -19.35 13.61
C GLY A 63 -1.83 -19.31 14.52
N SER A 64 -0.60 -19.42 13.99
CA SER A 64 0.61 -19.20 14.78
C SER A 64 0.73 -17.76 15.30
N ASP A 65 0.01 -16.82 14.68
CA ASP A 65 -0.16 -15.46 15.16
C ASP A 65 -1.63 -15.20 15.52
N ALA A 66 -1.92 -15.20 16.82
CA ALA A 66 -3.28 -15.06 17.33
C ALA A 66 -3.95 -13.75 16.90
N ALA A 67 -3.19 -12.66 16.77
CA ALA A 67 -3.72 -11.36 16.37
C ALA A 67 -4.13 -11.35 14.88
N ILE A 68 -3.33 -12.00 14.02
CA ILE A 68 -3.67 -12.16 12.59
C ILE A 68 -4.86 -13.11 12.45
N GLY A 69 -4.84 -14.27 13.10
CA GLY A 69 -5.94 -15.23 13.08
C GLY A 69 -7.26 -14.61 13.52
N ALA A 70 -7.27 -13.87 14.63
CA ALA A 70 -8.45 -13.15 15.10
C ALA A 70 -8.96 -12.12 14.08
N ARG A 71 -8.06 -11.45 13.35
CA ARG A 71 -8.43 -10.48 12.32
C ARG A 71 -9.04 -11.15 11.09
N VAL A 72 -8.53 -12.30 10.67
CA VAL A 72 -9.13 -13.09 9.59
C VAL A 72 -10.56 -13.51 9.95
N VAL A 73 -10.77 -14.01 11.18
CA VAL A 73 -12.11 -14.36 11.68
C VAL A 73 -13.03 -13.13 11.75
N LYS A 74 -12.52 -11.98 12.22
CA LYS A 74 -13.28 -10.71 12.25
C LYS A 74 -13.73 -10.29 10.85
N VAL A 75 -12.86 -10.42 9.84
CA VAL A 75 -13.20 -10.11 8.44
C VAL A 75 -14.24 -11.09 7.89
N ALA A 76 -14.11 -12.40 8.16
CA ALA A 76 -15.09 -13.43 7.74
C ALA A 76 -16.50 -13.24 8.35
N ASN A 77 -16.61 -12.49 9.44
CA ASN A 77 -17.87 -12.12 10.08
C ASN A 77 -18.36 -10.70 9.77
N SER A 78 -17.59 -9.94 8.99
CA SER A 78 -17.99 -8.58 8.62
C SER A 78 -19.23 -8.60 7.72
N ALA A 79 -19.97 -7.48 7.66
CA ALA A 79 -21.16 -7.36 6.81
C ALA A 79 -20.92 -7.76 5.34
N MET A 80 -19.70 -7.57 4.86
CA MET A 80 -19.28 -7.94 3.50
C MET A 80 -19.20 -9.46 3.28
N ALA A 81 -18.71 -10.21 4.27
CA ALA A 81 -18.36 -11.63 4.10
C ALA A 81 -19.19 -12.56 4.99
N ARG A 82 -20.11 -12.04 5.82
CA ARG A 82 -20.89 -12.87 6.74
C ARG A 82 -21.87 -13.76 5.97
N GLY A 83 -21.87 -15.04 6.32
CA GLY A 83 -22.93 -15.98 5.93
C GLY A 83 -24.11 -15.95 6.91
N ALA A 84 -24.97 -16.96 6.80
CA ALA A 84 -26.15 -17.11 7.67
C ALA A 84 -25.79 -17.18 9.17
N ALA A 85 -24.64 -17.79 9.51
CA ALA A 85 -24.15 -17.93 10.87
C ALA A 85 -22.75 -17.32 11.08
N PRO A 86 -22.48 -16.77 12.27
CA PRO A 86 -21.13 -16.36 12.67
C PRO A 86 -20.14 -17.53 12.65
N ILE A 87 -18.90 -17.24 12.27
CA ILE A 87 -17.78 -18.18 12.30
C ILE A 87 -16.90 -17.89 13.53
N HIS A 88 -16.48 -18.95 14.22
CA HIS A 88 -15.58 -18.85 15.37
C HIS A 88 -14.24 -19.57 15.14
N SER A 89 -14.07 -20.28 14.03
CA SER A 89 -12.87 -21.06 13.74
C SER A 89 -12.16 -20.53 12.48
N LEU A 90 -10.83 -20.50 12.52
CA LEU A 90 -10.01 -19.90 11.46
C LEU A 90 -10.06 -20.70 10.15
N ASP A 91 -10.10 -22.02 10.23
CA ASP A 91 -10.29 -22.92 9.09
C ASP A 91 -11.60 -22.63 8.34
N ARG A 92 -12.71 -22.43 9.07
CA ARG A 92 -14.00 -22.06 8.47
C ARG A 92 -13.97 -20.64 7.91
N ALA A 93 -13.27 -19.72 8.57
CA ALA A 93 -13.09 -18.36 8.06
C ALA A 93 -12.34 -18.38 6.73
N ILE A 94 -11.26 -19.17 6.63
CA ILE A 94 -10.48 -19.35 5.40
C ILE A 94 -11.32 -20.03 4.32
N ALA A 95 -12.08 -21.08 4.66
CA ALA A 95 -12.96 -21.74 3.70
C ALA A 95 -14.04 -20.81 3.14
N ARG A 96 -14.57 -19.89 3.95
CA ARG A 96 -15.57 -18.89 3.51
C ARG A 96 -14.94 -17.79 2.66
N LEU A 97 -13.79 -17.27 3.07
CA LEU A 97 -13.12 -16.15 2.42
C LEU A 97 -12.39 -16.55 1.13
N GLY A 98 -11.96 -17.82 1.04
CA GLY A 98 -11.06 -18.29 0.00
C GLY A 98 -9.59 -17.93 0.26
N PHE A 99 -8.69 -18.64 -0.40
CA PHE A 99 -7.25 -18.49 -0.18
C PHE A 99 -6.69 -17.14 -0.63
N ASP A 100 -7.11 -16.63 -1.79
CA ASP A 100 -6.59 -15.36 -2.32
C ASP A 100 -6.90 -14.17 -1.42
N LEU A 101 -8.12 -14.10 -0.88
CA LEU A 101 -8.53 -13.05 0.04
C LEU A 101 -7.73 -13.12 1.34
N VAL A 102 -7.58 -14.33 1.90
CA VAL A 102 -6.77 -14.55 3.11
C VAL A 102 -5.32 -14.17 2.85
N ARG A 103 -4.75 -14.55 1.70
CA ARG A 103 -3.39 -14.17 1.29
C ARG A 103 -3.22 -12.66 1.31
N ASN A 104 -4.12 -11.92 0.67
CA ASN A 104 -4.01 -10.47 0.57
C ASN A 104 -4.19 -9.79 1.94
N LEU A 105 -5.13 -10.29 2.75
CA LEU A 105 -5.39 -9.79 4.09
C LEU A 105 -4.18 -10.00 5.02
N VAL A 106 -3.68 -11.24 5.09
CA VAL A 106 -2.51 -11.58 5.93
C VAL A 106 -1.28 -10.81 5.45
N THR A 107 -1.05 -10.74 4.14
CA THR A 107 0.06 -9.96 3.57
C THR A 107 -0.03 -8.49 3.97
N GLY A 108 -1.20 -7.87 3.83
CA GLY A 108 -1.41 -6.48 4.24
C GLY A 108 -1.16 -6.26 5.73
N ILE A 109 -1.64 -7.14 6.60
CA ILE A 109 -1.41 -7.07 8.06
C ILE A 109 0.07 -7.26 8.40
N CYS A 110 0.80 -8.09 7.66
CA CYS A 110 2.23 -8.29 7.89
C CYS A 110 3.05 -7.07 7.41
N VAL A 111 2.71 -6.50 6.25
CA VAL A 111 3.36 -5.29 5.71
C VAL A 111 3.17 -4.10 6.65
N THR A 112 2.00 -3.94 7.24
CA THR A 112 1.75 -2.83 8.17
C THR A 112 2.69 -2.80 9.36
N ARG A 113 3.14 -3.98 9.83
CA ARG A 113 4.11 -4.09 10.93
C ARG A 113 5.47 -3.51 10.54
N LEU A 114 5.87 -3.56 9.27
CA LEU A 114 7.15 -3.02 8.81
C LEU A 114 7.27 -1.49 9.02
N PHE A 115 6.15 -0.78 8.99
CA PHE A 115 6.11 0.66 9.28
C PHE A 115 6.15 1.00 10.78
N THR A 116 5.90 0.00 11.66
CA THR A 116 5.87 0.18 13.12
C THR A 116 7.20 -0.16 13.80
N VAL A 117 8.07 -0.91 13.11
CA VAL A 117 9.40 -1.33 13.59
C VAL A 117 10.42 -0.18 13.76
N PRO A 118 10.44 0.87 12.91
CA PRO A 118 11.56 1.82 12.98
C PRO A 118 11.50 2.76 14.19
N SER A 119 12.55 2.71 15.02
CA SER A 119 12.85 3.67 16.07
C SER A 119 13.84 4.74 15.59
N GLY A 120 13.98 5.83 16.36
CA GLY A 120 14.95 6.92 16.08
C GLY A 120 14.36 8.14 15.37
N ALA A 121 15.24 8.96 14.76
CA ALA A 121 14.92 10.28 14.23
C ALA A 121 13.77 10.29 13.19
N SER A 122 13.58 9.20 12.44
CA SER A 122 12.53 9.08 11.41
C SER A 122 11.19 8.55 11.92
N ALA A 123 11.06 8.21 13.22
CA ALA A 123 9.87 7.54 13.73
C ALA A 123 8.60 8.40 13.62
N ALA A 124 8.71 9.72 13.87
CA ALA A 124 7.58 10.64 13.72
C ALA A 124 7.13 10.78 12.25
N PHE A 125 8.10 10.81 11.33
CA PHE A 125 7.84 10.80 9.89
C PHE A 125 7.10 9.53 9.49
N LEU A 126 7.62 8.36 9.86
CA LEU A 126 7.03 7.08 9.50
C LEU A 126 5.63 6.89 10.06
N ARG A 127 5.36 7.31 11.30
CA ARG A 127 3.99 7.28 11.84
C ARG A 127 3.02 8.13 11.02
N ARG A 128 3.42 9.35 10.64
CA ARG A 128 2.58 10.24 9.81
C ARG A 128 2.40 9.66 8.41
N HIS A 129 3.48 9.18 7.81
CA HIS A 129 3.48 8.61 6.47
C HIS A 129 2.61 7.35 6.41
N TYR A 130 2.81 6.42 7.34
CA TYR A 130 1.98 5.23 7.48
C TYR A 130 0.50 5.54 7.72
N ARG A 131 0.17 6.60 8.49
CA ARG A 131 -1.22 7.06 8.61
C ARG A 131 -1.81 7.45 7.26
N ALA A 132 -1.06 8.16 6.41
CA ALA A 132 -1.50 8.50 5.06
C ALA A 132 -1.65 7.24 4.19
N THR A 133 -0.68 6.33 4.21
CA THR A 133 -0.74 5.04 3.50
C THR A 133 -2.00 4.24 3.87
N ARG A 134 -2.34 4.19 5.16
CA ARG A 134 -3.58 3.54 5.64
C ARG A 134 -4.85 4.21 5.12
N MET A 135 -4.87 5.54 5.02
CA MET A 135 -6.02 6.26 4.45
C MET A 135 -6.17 5.96 2.96
N VAL A 136 -5.07 5.97 2.20
CA VAL A 136 -5.06 5.58 0.78
C VAL A 136 -5.56 4.14 0.61
N ALA A 137 -5.09 3.21 1.45
CA ALA A 137 -5.55 1.82 1.43
C ALA A 137 -7.05 1.67 1.71
N ALA A 138 -7.58 2.41 2.68
CA ALA A 138 -9.00 2.40 2.99
C ALA A 138 -9.86 3.01 1.86
N GLU A 139 -9.41 4.11 1.27
CA GLU A 139 -10.05 4.74 0.12
C GLU A 139 -10.03 3.79 -1.10
N ALA A 140 -8.89 3.16 -1.39
CA ALA A 140 -8.76 2.19 -2.48
C ALA A 140 -9.67 0.98 -2.30
N TYR A 141 -9.80 0.47 -1.07
CA TYR A 141 -10.74 -0.59 -0.72
C TYR A 141 -12.19 -0.19 -1.05
N ALA A 142 -12.62 1.00 -0.61
CA ALA A 142 -13.95 1.53 -0.92
C ALA A 142 -14.14 1.71 -2.43
N LEU A 143 -13.13 2.22 -3.14
CA LEU A 143 -13.17 2.37 -4.60
C LEU A 143 -13.33 1.02 -5.29
N GLY A 144 -12.64 -0.02 -4.82
CA GLY A 144 -12.78 -1.39 -5.33
C GLY A 144 -14.21 -1.92 -5.13
N ARG A 145 -14.80 -1.70 -3.94
CA ARG A 145 -16.19 -2.11 -3.61
C ARG A 145 -17.22 -1.51 -4.56
N HIS A 146 -17.08 -0.22 -4.85
CA HIS A 146 -18.08 0.52 -5.60
C HIS A 146 -17.87 0.47 -7.13
N SER A 147 -16.62 0.55 -7.60
CA SER A 147 -16.31 0.51 -9.04
C SER A 147 -16.47 -0.87 -9.65
N ARG A 148 -16.31 -1.94 -8.84
CA ARG A 148 -16.26 -3.35 -9.28
C ARG A 148 -15.22 -3.60 -10.38
N ARG A 149 -14.18 -2.76 -10.45
CA ARG A 149 -13.09 -2.88 -11.44
C ARG A 149 -11.89 -3.68 -10.92
N ALA A 150 -11.77 -3.85 -9.61
CA ALA A 150 -10.78 -4.72 -8.97
C ALA A 150 -11.35 -5.26 -7.65
N GLU A 151 -10.79 -6.38 -7.18
CA GLU A 151 -11.18 -6.94 -5.89
C GLU A 151 -10.82 -5.97 -4.74
N PRO A 152 -11.74 -5.68 -3.80
CA PRO A 152 -11.51 -4.70 -2.74
C PRO A 152 -10.27 -4.98 -1.89
N GLN A 153 -9.99 -6.25 -1.59
CA GLN A 153 -8.85 -6.67 -0.77
C GLN A 153 -7.53 -6.58 -1.54
N GLU A 154 -7.57 -6.70 -2.86
CA GLU A 154 -6.43 -6.37 -3.70
C GLU A 154 -6.17 -4.86 -3.70
N ALA A 155 -7.22 -4.04 -3.81
CA ALA A 155 -7.12 -2.58 -3.71
C ALA A 155 -6.60 -2.12 -2.34
N LEU A 156 -7.04 -2.76 -1.26
CA LEU A 156 -6.51 -2.54 0.08
C LEU A 156 -5.01 -2.87 0.14
N LEU A 157 -4.61 -4.06 -0.33
CA LEU A 157 -3.21 -4.46 -0.31
C LEU A 157 -2.35 -3.51 -1.14
N ALA A 158 -2.81 -3.15 -2.33
CA ALA A 158 -2.17 -2.18 -3.21
C ALA A 158 -1.94 -0.84 -2.49
N GLY A 159 -2.93 -0.33 -1.76
CA GLY A 159 -2.75 0.89 -0.97
C GLY A 159 -1.83 0.73 0.24
N LEU A 160 -1.70 -0.46 0.81
CA LEU A 160 -0.74 -0.71 1.89
C LEU A 160 0.71 -0.79 1.39
N VAL A 161 0.92 -1.18 0.14
CA VAL A 161 2.25 -1.38 -0.44
C VAL A 161 2.70 -0.27 -1.39
N HIS A 162 1.81 0.64 -1.83
CA HIS A 162 2.15 1.63 -2.86
C HIS A 162 3.36 2.50 -2.50
N ASP A 163 3.49 2.81 -1.22
CA ASP A 163 4.53 3.68 -0.66
C ASP A 163 5.61 2.92 0.10
N ILE A 164 5.70 1.58 -0.05
CA ILE A 164 6.64 0.75 0.70
C ILE A 164 8.12 1.14 0.48
N GLY A 165 8.42 1.81 -0.65
CA GLY A 165 9.74 2.28 -1.02
C GLY A 165 10.37 3.29 -0.05
N VAL A 166 9.59 3.94 0.82
CA VAL A 166 10.18 4.81 1.86
C VAL A 166 11.07 4.04 2.85
N LEU A 167 10.75 2.77 3.11
CA LEU A 167 11.48 1.95 4.08
C LEU A 167 12.93 1.67 3.63
N PRO A 168 13.19 1.12 2.42
CA PRO A 168 14.55 0.87 1.96
C PRO A 168 15.34 2.18 1.73
N LEU A 169 14.67 3.27 1.35
CA LEU A 169 15.33 4.58 1.23
C LEU A 169 15.79 5.14 2.58
N LEU A 170 14.99 4.99 3.64
CA LEU A 170 15.41 5.34 4.99
C LEU A 170 16.56 4.45 5.50
N ALA A 171 16.58 3.16 5.12
CA ALA A 171 17.71 2.28 5.42
C ALA A 171 18.98 2.76 4.71
N TYR A 172 18.88 3.10 3.41
CA TYR A 172 19.97 3.66 2.63
C TYR A 172 20.52 4.97 3.22
N ALA A 173 19.64 5.90 3.60
CA ALA A 173 20.02 7.19 4.16
C ALA A 173 20.72 7.09 5.54
N ARG A 174 20.59 5.96 6.25
CA ARG A 174 21.33 5.71 7.50
C ARG A 174 22.77 5.29 7.27
N LYS A 175 23.10 4.72 6.11
CA LYS A 175 24.43 4.23 5.78
C LYS A 175 25.22 5.14 4.83
N SER A 176 24.50 5.91 4.01
CA SER A 176 25.10 6.76 2.98
C SER A 176 24.97 8.23 3.39
N ALA A 177 26.08 8.97 3.33
CA ALA A 177 26.07 10.40 3.62
C ALA A 177 25.31 11.14 2.50
N PRO A 178 24.44 12.11 2.86
CA PRO A 178 23.78 12.94 1.86
C PRO A 178 24.81 13.83 1.14
N PRO A 179 24.58 14.18 -0.14
CA PRO A 179 25.49 15.00 -0.92
C PRO A 179 25.54 16.48 -0.47
N ASP A 180 24.50 16.95 0.21
CA ASP A 180 24.32 18.33 0.66
C ASP A 180 23.56 18.39 2.01
N ASP A 181 22.68 19.39 2.20
CA ASP A 181 21.91 19.54 3.45
C ASP A 181 21.13 18.26 3.76
N LYS A 182 21.36 17.71 4.95
CA LYS A 182 20.87 16.38 5.33
C LYS A 182 19.35 16.26 5.25
N ASP A 183 18.62 17.28 5.68
CA ASP A 183 17.16 17.22 5.75
C ASP A 183 16.54 17.45 4.37
N ALA A 184 17.07 18.41 3.60
CA ALA A 184 16.63 18.66 2.23
C ALA A 184 16.91 17.46 1.31
N ALA A 185 18.12 16.90 1.37
CA ALA A 185 18.52 15.72 0.61
C ALA A 185 17.61 14.52 0.91
N LEU A 186 17.38 14.24 2.19
CA LEU A 186 16.51 13.15 2.62
C LEU A 186 15.07 13.34 2.10
N ASN A 187 14.55 14.56 2.18
CA ASN A 187 13.20 14.84 1.70
C ASN A 187 13.05 14.58 0.21
N ARG A 188 14.03 15.03 -0.59
CA ARG A 188 14.07 14.82 -2.04
C ARG A 188 14.27 13.36 -2.41
N LEU A 189 15.14 12.65 -1.69
CA LEU A 189 15.36 11.22 -1.88
C LEU A 189 14.07 10.43 -1.67
N LEU A 190 13.39 10.67 -0.54
CA LEU A 190 12.14 9.98 -0.22
C LEU A 190 11.08 10.30 -1.27
N TYR A 191 10.92 11.56 -1.65
CA TYR A 191 9.88 11.98 -2.58
C TYR A 191 10.10 11.54 -4.03
N LYS A 192 11.34 11.61 -4.53
CA LYS A 192 11.64 11.28 -5.94
C LYS A 192 12.01 9.80 -6.12
N GLY A 193 12.24 9.08 -5.03
CA GLY A 193 12.70 7.70 -5.05
C GLY A 193 11.67 6.67 -4.65
N HIS A 194 10.63 7.00 -3.87
CA HIS A 194 9.79 5.99 -3.23
C HIS A 194 9.06 5.10 -4.24
N THR A 195 8.60 5.64 -5.36
CA THR A 195 7.92 4.86 -6.41
C THR A 195 8.85 3.79 -6.99
N ARG A 196 10.06 4.18 -7.40
CA ARG A 196 11.06 3.28 -8.00
C ARG A 196 11.63 2.31 -6.98
N ALA A 197 11.91 2.77 -5.76
CA ALA A 197 12.39 1.93 -4.67
C ALA A 197 11.32 0.92 -4.23
N GLY A 198 10.06 1.33 -4.20
CA GLY A 198 8.92 0.47 -3.89
C GLY A 198 8.72 -0.62 -4.93
N ALA A 199 8.77 -0.27 -6.21
CA ALA A 199 8.72 -1.23 -7.31
C ALA A 199 9.85 -2.27 -7.20
N ALA A 200 11.10 -1.81 -7.06
CA ALA A 200 12.26 -2.69 -6.92
C ALA A 200 12.14 -3.64 -5.71
N LEU A 201 11.63 -3.15 -4.57
CA LEU A 201 11.41 -3.98 -3.39
C LEU A 201 10.29 -5.01 -3.62
N LEU A 202 9.19 -4.63 -4.25
CA LEU A 202 8.08 -5.54 -4.53
C LEU A 202 8.44 -6.61 -5.56
N GLU A 203 9.24 -6.27 -6.57
CA GLU A 203 9.84 -7.23 -7.50
C GLU A 203 10.73 -8.23 -6.77
N GLN A 204 11.59 -7.75 -5.88
CA GLN A 204 12.45 -8.60 -5.04
C GLN A 204 11.62 -9.53 -4.14
N TRP A 205 10.46 -9.07 -3.66
CA TRP A 205 9.49 -9.88 -2.92
C TRP A 205 8.58 -10.73 -3.80
N GLN A 206 8.77 -10.74 -5.12
CA GLN A 206 7.98 -11.52 -6.08
C GLN A 206 6.47 -11.23 -5.95
N PHE A 207 6.09 -9.97 -5.79
CA PHE A 207 4.68 -9.57 -5.92
C PHE A 207 4.24 -9.64 -7.40
N ASP A 208 2.95 -9.85 -7.63
CA ASP A 208 2.40 -9.76 -8.99
C ASP A 208 2.70 -8.39 -9.60
N GLU A 209 2.95 -8.37 -10.91
CA GLU A 209 3.27 -7.18 -11.71
C GLU A 209 2.32 -6.01 -11.48
N ARG A 210 1.03 -6.30 -11.24
CA ARG A 210 0.01 -5.29 -10.94
C ARG A 210 0.29 -4.48 -9.67
N PHE A 211 0.90 -5.08 -8.63
CA PHE A 211 1.29 -4.36 -7.41
C PHE A 211 2.59 -3.57 -7.62
N VAL A 212 3.52 -4.13 -8.40
CA VAL A 212 4.75 -3.44 -8.82
C VAL A 212 4.39 -2.17 -9.62
N THR A 213 3.49 -2.29 -10.60
CA THR A 213 2.97 -1.18 -11.41
C THR A 213 2.31 -0.11 -10.52
N VAL A 214 1.52 -0.51 -9.52
CA VAL A 214 0.92 0.44 -8.57
C VAL A 214 2.00 1.22 -7.83
N ALA A 215 3.01 0.55 -7.26
CA ALA A 215 4.07 1.22 -6.54
C ALA A 215 4.86 2.17 -7.45
N ALA A 216 5.15 1.76 -8.67
CA ALA A 216 5.89 2.57 -9.64
C ALA A 216 5.14 3.83 -10.11
N GLU A 217 3.80 3.80 -10.19
CA GLU A 217 3.06 4.76 -11.02
C GLU A 217 1.86 5.45 -10.34
N HIS A 218 1.65 5.23 -9.04
CA HIS A 218 0.52 5.83 -8.32
C HIS A 218 0.59 7.38 -8.26
N GLU A 219 1.75 7.98 -8.53
CA GLU A 219 1.91 9.44 -8.68
C GLU A 219 1.81 9.95 -10.13
N ASP A 220 1.73 9.06 -11.12
CA ASP A 220 1.60 9.41 -12.55
C ASP A 220 0.16 9.76 -12.93
N ILE A 221 -0.40 10.76 -12.23
CA ILE A 221 -1.82 11.09 -12.24
C ILE A 221 -2.31 11.70 -13.56
N LEU A 222 -1.41 12.29 -14.37
CA LEU A 222 -1.73 12.88 -15.68
C LEU A 222 -1.37 11.96 -16.86
N ALA A 223 -0.83 10.76 -16.60
CA ALA A 223 -0.44 9.84 -17.66
C ALA A 223 -1.65 9.28 -18.43
N VAL A 224 -1.61 9.38 -19.76
CA VAL A 224 -2.72 9.04 -20.68
C VAL A 224 -2.69 7.58 -21.17
N ALA A 225 -1.69 6.79 -20.79
CA ALA A 225 -1.46 5.43 -21.29
C ALA A 225 -2.71 4.54 -21.16
N ARG A 226 -3.10 3.87 -22.26
CA ARG A 226 -4.42 3.23 -22.43
C ARG A 226 -4.54 1.80 -21.87
N ASP A 227 -3.43 1.10 -21.62
CA ASP A 227 -3.44 -0.32 -21.21
C ASP A 227 -2.82 -0.54 -19.84
N ARG A 228 -3.54 -0.18 -18.77
CA ARG A 228 -3.07 -0.41 -17.41
C ARG A 228 -4.15 -1.06 -16.54
N HIS A 229 -3.71 -1.91 -15.62
CA HIS A 229 -4.59 -2.66 -14.73
C HIS A 229 -5.47 -1.69 -13.89
N PRO A 230 -6.79 -1.95 -13.71
CA PRO A 230 -7.69 -1.03 -13.01
C PRO A 230 -7.26 -0.66 -11.58
N LEU A 231 -6.53 -1.57 -10.91
CA LEU A 231 -5.91 -1.34 -9.62
C LEU A 231 -5.04 -0.07 -9.58
N ARG A 232 -4.31 0.25 -10.66
CA ARG A 232 -3.53 1.48 -10.76
C ARG A 232 -4.41 2.72 -10.72
N ASP A 233 -5.48 2.74 -11.53
CA ASP A 233 -6.39 3.89 -11.57
C ASP A 233 -7.12 4.07 -10.24
N LEU A 234 -7.51 2.97 -9.57
CA LEU A 234 -8.09 3.03 -8.22
C LEU A 234 -7.11 3.67 -7.25
N LEU A 235 -5.83 3.32 -7.33
CA LEU A 235 -4.83 3.86 -6.43
C LEU A 235 -4.49 5.32 -6.73
N ILE A 236 -4.49 5.72 -8.00
CA ILE A 236 -4.36 7.13 -8.37
C ILE A 236 -5.51 7.96 -7.77
N VAL A 237 -6.76 7.51 -7.94
CA VAL A 237 -7.90 8.24 -7.37
C VAL A 237 -7.82 8.27 -5.85
N ALA A 238 -7.52 7.14 -5.19
CA ALA A 238 -7.34 7.08 -3.74
C ALA A 238 -6.25 8.03 -3.25
N ASN A 239 -5.10 8.04 -3.92
CA ASN A 239 -3.97 8.89 -3.59
C ASN A 239 -4.32 10.38 -3.74
N VAL A 240 -4.99 10.75 -4.84
CA VAL A 240 -5.46 12.13 -5.07
C VAL A 240 -6.45 12.55 -3.98
N GLU A 241 -7.49 11.76 -3.70
CA GLU A 241 -8.52 12.09 -2.71
C GLU A 241 -7.94 12.28 -1.30
N VAL A 242 -6.97 11.43 -0.91
CA VAL A 242 -6.35 11.47 0.42
C VAL A 242 -5.34 12.61 0.56
N ASN A 243 -4.59 12.92 -0.51
CA ASN A 243 -3.46 13.87 -0.45
C ASN A 243 -3.77 15.26 -1.03
N SER A 244 -5.01 15.55 -1.46
CA SER A 244 -5.46 16.87 -1.97
C SER A 244 -5.60 17.99 -0.92
N GLY A 245 -4.81 17.97 0.16
CA GLY A 245 -4.89 18.98 1.22
C GLY A 245 -4.39 20.38 0.80
N PRO A 246 -4.76 21.45 1.52
CA PRO A 246 -4.24 22.80 1.27
C PRO A 246 -2.71 22.83 1.29
N GLY A 247 -2.10 23.41 0.25
CA GLY A 247 -0.65 23.57 0.14
C GLY A 247 0.13 22.36 -0.39
N THR A 248 -0.54 21.25 -0.74
CA THR A 248 0.09 20.13 -1.45
C THR A 248 0.04 20.36 -2.96
N TRP A 249 0.97 19.74 -3.70
CA TRP A 249 0.97 19.82 -5.17
C TRP A 249 -0.25 19.12 -5.77
N ILE A 250 -0.64 17.96 -5.20
CA ILE A 250 -1.85 17.21 -5.60
C ILE A 250 -3.11 18.06 -5.40
N GLY A 251 -3.18 18.85 -4.33
CA GLY A 251 -4.31 19.75 -4.07
C GLY A 251 -4.46 20.88 -5.10
N GLN A 252 -3.43 21.15 -5.90
CA GLN A 252 -3.46 22.16 -6.98
C GLN A 252 -3.85 21.56 -8.33
N VAL A 253 -3.95 20.23 -8.44
CA VAL A 253 -4.28 19.54 -9.68
C VAL A 253 -5.78 19.63 -9.94
N ASP A 254 -6.16 20.11 -11.13
CA ASP A 254 -7.53 20.00 -11.60
C ASP A 254 -7.88 18.52 -11.81
N ARG A 255 -8.74 17.99 -10.93
CA ARG A 255 -9.16 16.58 -10.92
C ARG A 255 -9.85 16.17 -12.23
N ASN A 256 -10.46 17.10 -12.96
CA ASN A 256 -11.05 16.82 -14.28
C ASN A 256 -10.01 16.41 -15.33
N ARG A 257 -8.73 16.73 -15.09
CA ARG A 257 -7.60 16.38 -15.96
C ARG A 257 -6.97 15.04 -15.62
N VAL A 258 -7.33 14.43 -14.49
CA VAL A 258 -6.80 13.13 -14.04
C VAL A 258 -7.57 11.99 -14.76
N PRO A 259 -6.97 11.27 -15.71
CA PRO A 259 -7.72 10.31 -16.55
C PRO A 259 -8.34 9.14 -15.78
N ALA A 260 -7.78 8.80 -14.61
CA ALA A 260 -8.27 7.72 -13.76
C ALA A 260 -9.74 7.93 -13.31
N TYR A 261 -10.15 9.17 -13.00
CA TYR A 261 -11.55 9.48 -12.65
C TYR A 261 -12.50 9.10 -13.78
N ARG A 262 -12.18 9.49 -15.02
CA ARG A 262 -12.99 9.15 -16.20
C ARG A 262 -13.03 7.65 -16.45
N ARG A 263 -11.88 6.97 -16.38
CA ARG A 263 -11.77 5.51 -16.60
C ARG A 263 -12.57 4.69 -15.59
N LEU A 264 -12.63 5.17 -14.36
CA LEU A 264 -13.40 4.56 -13.28
C LEU A 264 -14.85 5.05 -13.21
N SER A 265 -15.25 6.01 -14.05
CA SER A 265 -16.58 6.64 -14.02
C SER A 265 -16.89 7.30 -12.67
N ILE A 266 -15.90 7.99 -12.10
CA ILE A 266 -15.98 8.73 -10.84
C ILE A 266 -16.07 10.22 -11.16
N ASP A 267 -17.03 10.91 -10.55
CA ASP A 267 -17.15 12.37 -10.65
C ASP A 267 -15.99 13.06 -9.89
N PRO A 268 -15.13 13.85 -10.56
CA PRO A 268 -14.05 14.60 -9.93
C PRO A 268 -14.54 15.71 -8.98
N GLY A 269 -15.75 16.26 -9.20
CA GLY A 269 -16.30 17.42 -8.48
C GLY A 269 -17.13 17.08 -7.25
N GLY A 270 -17.93 16.01 -7.30
CA GLY A 270 -18.68 15.48 -6.15
C GLY A 270 -17.93 14.42 -5.34
N GLY A 271 -16.84 13.88 -5.90
CA GLY A 271 -16.23 12.64 -5.44
C GLY A 271 -17.21 11.47 -5.51
N PHE A 272 -16.73 10.25 -5.33
CA PHE A 272 -17.60 9.11 -5.00
C PHE A 272 -18.18 9.21 -3.56
N ARG A 273 -18.15 10.41 -2.96
CA ARG A 273 -18.37 10.72 -1.53
C ARG A 273 -19.83 11.09 -1.21
N GLY A 274 -20.72 11.08 -2.20
CA GLY A 274 -22.12 11.54 -2.08
C GLY A 274 -23.09 10.60 -1.33
N GLY A 275 -22.64 9.47 -0.79
CA GLY A 275 -23.50 8.50 -0.10
C GLY A 275 -22.97 8.06 1.26
N SER A 276 -23.87 7.81 2.22
CA SER A 276 -23.58 7.24 3.55
C SER A 276 -22.75 5.95 3.50
N ASP A 277 -22.87 5.19 2.41
CA ASP A 277 -22.24 3.89 2.23
C ASP A 277 -20.71 3.98 2.03
N TRP A 278 -20.23 5.08 1.43
CA TRP A 278 -18.81 5.28 1.14
C TRP A 278 -17.97 5.47 2.41
N ALA A 279 -18.40 6.40 3.27
CA ALA A 279 -17.73 6.69 4.53
C ALA A 279 -17.73 5.46 5.45
N ALA A 280 -18.83 4.69 5.44
CA ALA A 280 -18.94 3.45 6.19
C ALA A 280 -17.96 2.37 5.71
N ASP A 281 -17.71 2.25 4.39
CA ASP A 281 -16.75 1.30 3.84
C ASP A 281 -15.28 1.68 4.17
N ILE A 282 -14.95 2.98 4.15
CA ILE A 282 -13.63 3.48 4.60
C ILE A 282 -13.43 3.19 6.09
N GLU A 283 -14.42 3.53 6.92
CA GLU A 283 -14.36 3.30 8.36
C GLU A 283 -14.25 1.80 8.67
N ALA A 284 -15.00 0.96 7.94
CA ALA A 284 -14.92 -0.48 8.05
C ALA A 284 -13.52 -1.00 7.69
N ALA A 285 -12.89 -0.51 6.62
CA ALA A 285 -11.52 -0.87 6.26
C ALA A 285 -10.54 -0.48 7.38
N GLN A 286 -10.65 0.74 7.90
CA GLN A 286 -9.77 1.25 8.96
C GLN A 286 -9.92 0.46 10.28
N LEU A 287 -11.14 0.25 10.76
CA LEU A 287 -11.43 -0.40 12.05
C LEU A 287 -11.29 -1.93 12.03
N ARG A 288 -11.58 -2.56 10.89
CA ARG A 288 -11.70 -4.03 10.82
C ARG A 288 -10.48 -4.69 10.19
N MET A 289 -9.83 -4.02 9.24
CA MET A 289 -8.75 -4.61 8.45
C MET A 289 -7.37 -4.09 8.85
N LEU A 290 -7.26 -2.79 9.15
CA LEU A 290 -5.97 -2.17 9.45
C LEU A 290 -5.61 -2.17 10.95
N GLY A 291 -6.62 -2.29 11.84
CA GLY A 291 -6.43 -2.26 13.30
C GLY A 291 -6.12 -0.85 13.81
N GLN A 292 -6.49 -0.49 15.04
CA GLN A 292 -6.12 0.83 15.60
C GLN A 292 -4.62 0.94 15.80
#